data_AF-A0A378R3D3-F1
#
_entry.id   AF-A0A378R3D3-F1
#
_cell.length_a   1.000
_cell.length_b   1.000
_cell.length_c   1.000
_cell.angle_alpha   90.00
_cell.angle_beta   90.00
_cell.angle_gamma   90.00
#
_symmetry.space_group_name_H-M   'P 1'
#
loop_
_entity.id
_entity.type
_entity.pdbx_description
1 polymer ?
#
loop_
_entity_poly.entity_id
_entity_poly.type
_entity_poly.pdbx_seq_one_letter_code
_entity_poly.pdbx_strand_id
1 'polypeptide(L)' 'MARVFAIGDIHGSKVALATLIDGIQPIFDDTLIFLGDYVNRGDDSKGVLDILMNFLTFVKRSLSWVITS' A
#
# COMPACT_ATOMS: atom_id res chain seq x y z
N MET A 1 -12.76 9.54 -10.77
CA MET A 1 -13.70 8.62 -10.11
C MET A 1 -12.89 7.83 -9.10
N ALA A 2 -13.30 7.78 -7.84
CA ALA A 2 -12.64 6.97 -6.83
C ALA A 2 -12.61 5.50 -7.26
N ARG A 3 -11.44 4.87 -7.25
CA ARG A 3 -11.25 3.44 -7.55
C ARG A 3 -10.86 2.70 -6.28
N VAL A 4 -11.23 1.44 -6.20
CA VAL A 4 -10.79 0.55 -5.12
C VAL A 4 -9.91 -0.53 -5.72
N PHE A 5 -8.68 -0.65 -5.22
CA PHE A 5 -7.73 -1.68 -5.60
C PHE A 5 -7.49 -2.60 -4.42
N ALA A 6 -7.78 -3.89 -4.60
CA ALA A 6 -7.41 -4.93 -3.65
C ALA A 6 -6.11 -5.59 -4.12
N ILE A 7 -5.07 -5.50 -3.32
CA ILE A 7 -3.73 -6.04 -3.57
C ILE A 7 -3.54 -7.27 -2.67
N GLY A 8 -3.38 -8.43 -3.31
CA GLY A 8 -3.15 -9.71 -2.64
C GLY A 8 -1.69 -9.92 -2.23
N ASP A 9 -1.28 -11.19 -2.17
CA ASP A 9 0.01 -11.60 -1.62
C ASP A 9 1.21 -10.92 -2.30
N ILE A 10 2.06 -10.28 -1.49
CA ILE A 10 3.27 -9.58 -1.95
C ILE A 10 4.52 -10.46 -1.81
N HIS A 11 4.54 -11.38 -0.83
CA HIS A 11 5.62 -12.33 -0.56
C HIS A 11 7.02 -11.69 -0.51
N GLY A 12 7.14 -10.49 0.06
CA GLY A 12 8.42 -9.78 0.17
C GLY A 12 9.00 -9.26 -1.16
N SER A 13 8.25 -9.28 -2.27
CA SER A 13 8.71 -8.77 -3.56
C SER A 13 8.48 -7.27 -3.71
N LYS A 14 9.49 -6.48 -3.30
CA LYS A 14 9.51 -5.02 -3.49
C LYS A 14 9.32 -4.61 -4.94
N VAL A 15 9.98 -5.30 -5.88
CA VAL A 15 9.95 -4.96 -7.30
C VAL A 15 8.55 -5.13 -7.85
N ALA A 16 7.88 -6.25 -7.56
CA ALA A 16 6.51 -6.49 -8.01
C ALA A 16 5.54 -5.44 -7.46
N LEU A 17 5.67 -5.10 -6.17
CA LEU A 17 4.87 -4.06 -5.54
C LEU A 17 5.10 -2.69 -6.20
N ALA A 18 6.35 -2.29 -6.44
CA ALA A 18 6.68 -1.02 -7.07
C ALA A 18 6.15 -0.93 -8.51
N THR A 19 6.32 -1.99 -9.31
CA THR A 19 5.78 -2.07 -10.67
C THR A 19 4.25 -1.98 -10.70
N LEU A 20 3.58 -2.64 -9.76
CA LEU A 20 2.12 -2.57 -9.66
C LEU A 20 1.64 -1.16 -9.33
N ILE A 21 2.28 -0.50 -8.36
CA ILE A 21 1.97 0.89 -7.99
C ILE A 21 2.18 1.84 -9.17
N ASP A 22 3.30 1.70 -9.89
CA ASP A 22 3.60 2.52 -11.06
C ASP A 22 2.59 2.30 -12.20
N GLY A 23 2.09 1.07 -12.35
CA GLY A 23 1.07 0.74 -13.35
C GLY A 23 -0.32 1.29 -13.03
N ILE A 24 -0.75 1.27 -11.76
CA ILE A 24 -2.10 1.73 -11.38
C ILE A 24 -2.18 3.25 -11.14
N GLN A 25 -1.04 3.90 -10.88
CA GLN A 25 -0.89 5.33 -10.57
C GLN A 25 -2.02 5.83 -9.65
N PRO A 26 -2.02 5.42 -8.37
CA PRO A 26 -3.12 5.71 -7.47
C PRO A 26 -3.23 7.22 -7.24
N ILE A 27 -4.45 7.74 -7.34
CA ILE A 27 -4.77 9.13 -7.06
C ILE A 27 -5.29 9.29 -5.62
N PHE A 28 -5.39 10.52 -5.14
CA PHE A 28 -5.77 10.82 -3.76
C PHE A 28 -7.10 10.19 -3.29
N ASP A 29 -8.06 10.05 -4.21
CA ASP A 29 -9.40 9.51 -3.93
C ASP A 29 -9.48 7.98 -4.12
N ASP A 30 -8.37 7.33 -4.49
CA ASP A 30 -8.33 5.88 -4.62
C ASP A 30 -8.10 5.21 -3.27
N THR A 31 -8.74 4.06 -3.08
CA THR A 31 -8.55 3.21 -1.91
C THR A 31 -7.68 2.01 -2.27
N LEU A 32 -6.55 1.86 -1.58
CA LEU A 32 -5.68 0.68 -1.68
C LEU A 32 -5.93 -0.22 -0.47
N ILE A 33 -6.43 -1.42 -0.71
CA ILE A 33 -6.66 -2.46 0.29
C ILE A 33 -5.60 -3.52 0.11
N PHE A 34 -4.74 -3.71 1.10
CA PHE A 34 -3.73 -4.75 1.09
C PHE A 34 -4.21 -5.94 1.94
N LEU A 35 -4.31 -7.13 1.33
CA LEU A 35 -5.04 -8.27 1.90
C LEU A 35 -4.19 -9.20 2.78
N GLY A 36 -2.86 -9.11 2.72
CA GLY A 36 -1.97 -9.91 3.58
C GLY A 36 -0.75 -10.48 2.86
N ASP A 37 0.02 -11.29 3.59
CA ASP A 37 1.28 -11.93 3.18
C ASP A 37 2.38 -11.01 2.62
N TYR A 38 2.67 -9.95 3.38
CA TYR A 38 3.73 -8.98 3.09
C TYR A 38 5.14 -9.56 3.22
N VAL A 39 5.30 -10.53 4.12
CA VAL A 39 6.59 -11.00 4.61
C VAL A 39 6.56 -12.51 4.57
N ASN A 40 7.08 -13.08 3.49
CA ASN A 40 7.31 -14.52 3.41
C ASN A 40 8.48 -14.78 2.46
N ARG A 41 9.57 -15.36 2.99
CA ARG A 41 10.78 -15.86 2.29
C ARG A 41 11.43 -14.98 1.20
N GLY A 42 10.97 -13.76 0.97
CA GLY A 42 11.46 -12.86 -0.07
C GLY A 42 12.65 -12.02 0.37
N ASP A 43 13.55 -11.76 -0.58
CA ASP A 43 14.87 -11.14 -0.38
C ASP A 43 14.83 -9.70 0.17
N ASP A 44 13.72 -8.97 0.04
CA ASP A 44 13.59 -7.56 0.50
C ASP A 44 12.23 -7.26 1.15
N SER A 45 11.88 -8.05 2.17
CA SER A 45 10.67 -7.82 2.98
C SER A 45 10.68 -6.45 3.68
N LYS A 46 11.86 -5.89 3.98
CA LYS A 46 11.99 -4.55 4.57
C LYS A 46 11.56 -3.47 3.58
N GLY A 47 12.02 -3.54 2.33
CA GLY A 47 11.65 -2.59 1.30
C GLY A 47 10.15 -2.61 0.95
N VAL A 48 9.49 -3.76 1.07
CA VAL A 48 8.01 -3.85 0.99
C VAL A 48 7.37 -3.06 2.13
N LEU A 49 7.81 -3.25 3.37
CA LEU A 49 7.28 -2.52 4.53
C LEU A 49 7.53 -1.01 4.43
N ASP A 50 8.69 -0.59 3.94
CA ASP A 50 9.02 0.83 3.74
C ASP A 50 8.05 1.49 2.74
N ILE A 51 7.73 0.80 1.63
CA ILE A 51 6.74 1.27 0.65
C ILE A 51 5.36 1.38 1.34
N LEU A 52 4.91 0.33 2.03
CA LEU A 52 3.60 0.31 2.69
C LEU A 52 3.46 1.41 3.75
N MET A 53 4.50 1.65 4.56
CA MET A 53 4.52 2.72 5.56
C MET A 53 4.40 4.11 4.93
N ASN A 54 4.99 4.33 3.76
CA ASN A 54 4.84 5.58 3.02
C ASN A 54 3.37 5.80 2.58
N PHE A 55 2.70 4.74 2.11
CA PHE A 55 1.27 4.81 1.75
C PHE A 55 0.37 5.04 2.97
N LEU A 56 0.64 4.41 4.11
CA LEU A 56 -0.12 4.64 5.35
C LEU A 56 0.03 6.09 5.87
N THR A 57 1.21 6.68 5.70
CA THR A 57 1.47 8.09 6.07
C THR A 57 0.66 9.04 5.18
N PHE A 58 0.49 8.71 3.90
CA PHE A 58 -0.34 9.47 2.98
C PHE A 58 -1.83 9.39 3.33
N VAL A 59 -2.33 8.19 3.64
CA VAL A 59 -3.73 8.00 4.09
C VAL A 59 -4.01 8.74 5.39
N LYS A 60 -3.07 8.76 6.36
CA LYS A 60 -3.22 9.54 7.60
C LYS A 60 -3.26 11.05 7.39
N ARG A 61 -2.61 11.59 6.35
CA ARG A 61 -2.70 13.02 6.01
C ARG A 61 -4.01 13.38 5.31
N SER A 62 -4.65 12.42 4.64
CA SER A 62 -5.97 12.55 4.02
C SER A 62 -7.13 12.36 5.02
N LEU A 63 -6.94 11.51 6.03
CA LEU A 63 -7.88 11.35 7.15
C LEU A 63 -7.64 12.45 8.18
N SER A 64 -8.22 13.63 7.95
CA SER A 64 -8.39 14.63 8.99
C SER A 64 -9.19 14.02 10.16
N TRP A 65 -8.53 13.84 11.30
CA TRP A 65 -9.09 13.69 12.64
C TRP A 65 -10.49 13.06 12.74
N VAL A 66 -10.65 11.78 12.37
CA VAL A 66 -11.77 10.96 12.85
C VAL A 66 -11.27 10.12 14.03
N ILE A 67 -10.81 10.83 15.06
CA ILE A 67 -10.86 10.36 16.45
C ILE A 67 -11.30 11.57 17.25
N THR A 68 -12.62 11.81 17.28
CA THR A 68 -13.27 12.60 18.32
C THR A 68 -14.29 11.72 19.00
N SER A 69 -14.19 11.71 20.34
CA SER A 69 -14.99 11.02 21.35
C SER A 69 -14.44 9.66 21.78
#